data_AF-Q3JLI9-F1
#
_entry.id   AF-Q3JLI9-F1
#
_cell.length_a   1.000
_cell.length_b   1.000
_cell.length_c   1.000
_cell.angle_alpha   90.00
_cell.angle_beta   90.00
_cell.angle_gamma   90.00
#
_symmetry.space_group_name_H-M   'P 1'
#
loop_
_entity.id
_entity.type
_entity.pdbx_description
1 polymer ?
#
loop_
_entity_poly.entity_id
_entity_poly.type
_entity_poly.pdbx_seq_one_letter_code
_entity_poly.pdbx_strand_id
1 'polypeptide(L)'
;MMEIDALLLSRLQFAWVIALHILLPALTVGLACYVATLEALAWATGRDVYRHLSAFWLRIFAVSFGMGVVSGIVMPFQFGTNWSRFVAATSNVIGGFMAYEVLTAFFLESAFLGVLLFGRRRVPQWAHALAAALVALGTLLSSFWILAVNSWMQTPSGYRFVDGRFYPESIVAVLLSPSFPYRLAHTVVAC
;
A
#
# COMPACT_ATOMS: atom_id res chain seq x y z
N MET A 1 -28.95 18.29 20.08
CA MET A 1 -28.19 17.03 20.17
C MET A 1 -27.63 16.75 18.78
N MET A 2 -26.38 16.30 18.67
CA MET A 2 -25.88 15.75 17.40
C MET A 2 -26.76 14.54 17.08
N GLU A 3 -27.57 14.61 16.02
CA GLU A 3 -28.35 13.45 15.58
C GLU A 3 -27.38 12.38 15.07
N ILE A 4 -27.50 11.16 15.61
CA ILE A 4 -26.74 10.01 15.13
C ILE A 4 -27.38 9.58 13.82
N ASP A 5 -26.91 10.16 12.72
CA ASP A 5 -27.36 9.82 11.37
C ASP A 5 -26.43 8.80 10.69
N ALA A 6 -26.89 8.22 9.57
CA ALA A 6 -26.13 7.22 8.83
C ALA A 6 -24.79 7.78 8.31
N LEU A 7 -24.73 9.08 8.02
CA LEU A 7 -23.51 9.74 7.56
C LEU A 7 -22.45 9.79 8.66
N LEU A 8 -22.81 10.18 9.88
CA LEU A 8 -21.92 10.19 11.03
C LEU A 8 -21.42 8.78 11.36
N LEU A 9 -22.31 7.79 11.39
CA LEU A 9 -21.94 6.39 11.63
C LEU A 9 -20.97 5.86 10.56
N SER A 10 -21.20 6.20 9.29
CA SER A 10 -20.31 5.82 8.19
C SER A 10 -18.92 6.45 8.32
N ARG A 11 -18.85 7.71 8.75
CA ARG A 11 -17.56 8.39 9.04
C ARG A 11 -16.81 7.75 10.19
N LEU A 12 -17.50 7.45 11.30
CA LEU A 12 -16.90 6.80 12.46
C LEU A 12 -16.40 5.40 12.13
N GLN A 13 -17.19 4.61 11.38
CA GLN A 13 -16.80 3.28 10.96
C GLN A 13 -15.57 3.32 10.04
N PHE A 14 -15.54 4.23 9.06
CA PHE A 14 -14.39 4.37 8.15
C PHE A 14 -13.14 4.85 8.91
N ALA A 15 -13.30 5.82 9.83
CA ALA A 15 -12.23 6.33 10.67
C ALA A 15 -11.61 5.22 11.53
N TRP A 16 -12.43 4.37 12.14
CA TRP A 16 -11.96 3.23 12.93
C TRP A 16 -11.14 2.24 12.09
N VAL A 17 -11.66 1.86 10.92
CA VAL A 17 -10.98 0.90 10.03
C VAL A 17 -9.65 1.45 9.53
N ILE A 18 -9.62 2.69 9.04
CA ILE A 18 -8.38 3.26 8.49
C ILE A 18 -7.33 3.54 9.58
N ALA A 19 -7.75 3.97 10.78
CA ALA A 19 -6.84 4.23 11.90
C ALA A 19 -6.15 2.96 12.39
N LEU A 20 -6.86 1.82 12.42
CA LEU A 20 -6.24 0.53 12.74
C LEU A 20 -5.42 -0.02 11.58
N HIS A 21 -5.93 0.13 10.36
CA HIS A 21 -5.25 -0.40 9.18
C HIS A 21 -3.88 0.25 9.03
N ILE A 22 -3.77 1.59 9.04
CA ILE A 22 -2.52 2.31 8.70
C ILE A 22 -1.31 1.91 9.55
N LEU A 23 -1.52 1.48 10.80
CA LEU A 23 -0.46 1.02 11.68
C LEU A 23 0.30 -0.19 11.10
N LEU A 24 -0.39 -1.02 10.31
CA LEU A 24 0.17 -2.24 9.75
C LEU A 24 0.98 -1.96 8.48
N PRO A 25 0.46 -1.32 7.41
CA PRO A 25 1.24 -0.92 6.25
C PRO A 25 2.44 -0.06 6.62
N ALA A 26 2.28 0.92 7.52
CA ALA A 26 3.38 1.79 7.91
C ALA A 26 4.57 0.98 8.45
N LEU A 27 4.30 0.06 9.39
CA LEU A 27 5.32 -0.83 9.90
C LEU A 27 5.89 -1.76 8.81
N THR A 28 5.05 -2.32 7.95
CA THR A 28 5.50 -3.29 6.94
C THR A 28 6.33 -2.66 5.82
N VAL A 29 6.05 -1.41 5.43
CA VAL A 29 6.86 -0.68 4.42
C VAL A 29 8.27 -0.47 4.96
N GLY A 30 8.41 0.05 6.18
CA GLY A 30 9.70 0.24 6.83
C GLY A 30 10.45 -1.09 7.03
N LEU A 31 9.77 -2.12 7.54
CA LEU A 31 10.36 -3.44 7.74
C LEU A 31 10.77 -4.12 6.43
N ALA A 32 10.01 -3.98 5.35
CA ALA A 32 10.36 -4.57 4.06
C ALA A 32 11.67 -3.97 3.53
N CYS A 33 11.79 -2.64 3.56
CA CYS A 33 13.01 -1.92 3.19
C CYS A 33 14.20 -2.33 4.08
N TYR A 34 13.97 -2.47 5.39
CA TYR A 34 15.01 -2.88 6.32
C TYR A 34 15.47 -4.34 6.10
N VAL A 35 14.53 -5.26 5.92
CA VAL A 35 14.84 -6.67 5.61
C VAL A 35 15.57 -6.79 4.27
N ALA A 36 15.15 -6.05 3.24
CA ALA A 36 15.84 -5.99 1.97
C ALA A 36 17.30 -5.52 2.12
N THR A 37 17.53 -4.49 2.95
CA THR A 37 18.87 -4.00 3.27
C THR A 37 19.71 -5.07 3.97
N LEU A 38 19.15 -5.76 4.96
CA LEU A 38 19.85 -6.83 5.68
C LEU A 38 20.19 -8.02 4.77
N GLU A 39 19.29 -8.41 3.87
CA GLU A 39 19.56 -9.47 2.89
C GLU A 39 20.62 -9.08 1.87
N ALA A 40 20.61 -7.82 1.40
CA ALA A 40 21.66 -7.30 0.53
C ALA A 40 23.03 -7.28 1.24
N LEU A 41 23.10 -6.83 2.49
CA LEU A 41 24.32 -6.86 3.30
C LEU A 41 24.80 -8.28 3.60
N ALA A 42 23.87 -9.20 3.89
CA ALA A 42 24.19 -10.61 4.07
C ALA A 42 24.80 -11.21 2.81
N TRP A 43 24.29 -10.84 1.62
CA TRP A 43 24.81 -11.30 0.34
C TRP A 43 26.18 -10.70 0.02
N ALA A 44 26.36 -9.39 0.22
CA ALA A 44 27.61 -8.70 -0.07
C ALA A 44 28.76 -9.07 0.88
N THR A 45 28.46 -9.27 2.17
CA THR A 45 29.50 -9.46 3.21
C THR A 45 29.66 -10.90 3.67
N GLY A 46 28.68 -11.78 3.45
CA GLY A 46 28.67 -13.14 3.97
C GLY A 46 28.53 -13.25 5.49
N ARG A 47 28.35 -12.15 6.22
CA ARG A 47 28.28 -12.16 7.69
C ARG A 47 26.92 -12.68 8.19
N ASP A 48 26.95 -13.71 9.03
CA ASP A 48 25.73 -14.36 9.55
C ASP A 48 24.87 -13.46 10.44
N VAL A 49 25.44 -12.40 11.04
CA VAL A 49 24.68 -11.43 11.84
C VAL A 49 23.50 -10.83 11.07
N TYR A 50 23.69 -10.52 9.78
CA TYR A 50 22.62 -9.96 8.94
C TYR A 50 21.55 -10.99 8.61
N ARG A 51 21.92 -12.27 8.47
CA ARG A 51 20.97 -13.39 8.27
C ARG A 51 20.13 -13.64 9.51
N HIS A 52 20.73 -13.54 10.70
CA HIS A 52 19.98 -13.68 11.96
C HIS A 52 19.02 -12.51 12.18
N LEU A 53 19.47 -11.27 11.94
CA LEU A 53 18.62 -10.09 12.06
C LEU A 53 17.45 -10.13 11.06
N SER A 54 17.72 -10.41 9.79
CA SER A 54 16.67 -10.50 8.77
C SER A 54 15.66 -11.60 9.11
N ALA A 55 16.11 -12.78 9.57
CA ALA A 55 15.22 -13.86 9.99
C ALA A 55 14.32 -13.49 11.19
N PHE A 56 14.83 -12.68 12.13
CA PHE A 56 14.05 -12.17 13.25
C PHE A 56 12.96 -11.20 12.77
N TRP A 57 13.34 -10.15 12.05
CA TRP A 57 12.42 -9.11 11.59
C TRP A 57 11.41 -9.61 10.57
N LEU A 58 11.79 -10.59 9.74
CA LEU A 58 10.90 -11.20 8.77
C LEU A 58 9.70 -11.90 9.43
N ARG A 59 9.84 -12.46 10.63
CA ARG A 59 8.71 -13.07 11.35
C ARG A 59 7.69 -12.03 11.80
N ILE A 60 8.16 -10.90 12.32
CA ILE A 60 7.31 -9.77 12.73
C ILE A 60 6.62 -9.20 11.48
N PHE A 61 7.39 -8.95 10.43
CA PHE A 61 6.88 -8.51 9.13
C PHE A 61 5.76 -9.44 8.63
N ALA A 62 5.96 -10.75 8.64
CA ALA A 62 4.97 -11.71 8.13
C ALA A 62 3.62 -11.63 8.87
N VAL A 63 3.64 -11.50 10.19
CA VAL A 63 2.43 -11.38 11.01
C VAL A 63 1.72 -10.05 10.74
N SER A 64 2.47 -8.94 10.76
CA SER A 64 1.93 -7.61 10.49
C SER A 64 1.38 -7.49 9.07
N PHE A 65 2.07 -8.06 8.08
CA PHE A 65 1.65 -8.10 6.69
C PHE A 65 0.36 -8.89 6.52
N GLY A 66 0.26 -10.09 7.12
CA GLY A 66 -0.96 -10.89 7.08
C GLY A 66 -2.17 -10.14 7.66
N MET A 67 -2.01 -9.47 8.81
CA MET A 67 -3.06 -8.63 9.39
C MET A 67 -3.37 -7.39 8.51
N GLY A 68 -2.35 -6.83 7.87
CA GLY A 68 -2.47 -5.73 6.92
C GLY A 68 -3.36 -6.10 5.73
N VAL A 69 -3.15 -7.28 5.14
CA VAL A 69 -3.99 -7.80 4.05
C VAL A 69 -5.45 -7.93 4.49
N VAL A 70 -5.70 -8.56 5.64
CA VAL A 70 -7.07 -8.77 6.15
C VAL A 70 -7.80 -7.44 6.37
N SER A 71 -7.15 -6.49 7.04
CA SER A 71 -7.74 -5.16 7.29
C SER A 71 -7.85 -4.32 6.01
N GLY A 72 -6.92 -4.48 5.07
CA GLY A 72 -6.90 -3.77 3.80
C GLY A 72 -8.06 -4.15 2.89
N ILE A 73 -8.44 -5.44 2.85
CA ILE A 73 -9.58 -5.93 2.07
C ILE A 73 -10.89 -5.24 2.48
N VAL A 74 -11.06 -4.89 3.76
CA VAL A 74 -12.29 -4.27 4.27
C VAL A 74 -12.54 -2.89 3.65
N MET A 75 -11.49 -2.10 3.38
CA MET A 75 -11.65 -0.71 2.93
C MET A 75 -12.26 -0.55 1.53
N PRO A 76 -11.80 -1.28 0.47
CA PRO A 76 -12.47 -1.27 -0.83
C PRO A 76 -13.96 -1.61 -0.76
N PHE A 77 -14.34 -2.58 0.09
CA PHE A 77 -15.76 -2.91 0.28
C PHE A 77 -16.52 -1.78 0.97
N GLN A 78 -15.92 -1.07 1.93
CA GLN A 78 -16.55 0.09 2.56
C GLN A 78 -16.83 1.22 1.57
N PHE A 79 -15.99 1.44 0.55
CA PHE A 79 -16.29 2.40 -0.50
C PHE A 79 -17.61 2.04 -1.21
N GLY A 80 -17.84 0.75 -1.49
CA GLY A 80 -19.08 0.27 -2.11
C GLY A 80 -20.30 0.36 -1.20
N THR A 81 -20.19 -0.11 0.05
CA THR A 81 -21.34 -0.24 0.96
C THR A 81 -21.77 1.09 1.56
N ASN A 82 -20.83 1.95 1.96
CA ASN A 82 -21.10 3.15 2.75
C ASN A 82 -20.94 4.44 1.93
N TRP A 83 -20.24 4.39 0.78
CA TRP A 83 -19.88 5.56 -0.02
C TRP A 83 -20.26 5.41 -1.51
N SER A 84 -21.41 4.78 -1.78
CA SER A 84 -21.85 4.45 -3.14
C SER A 84 -21.93 5.65 -4.09
N ARG A 85 -22.40 6.81 -3.62
CA ARG A 85 -22.44 8.05 -4.43
C ARG A 85 -21.06 8.59 -4.75
N PHE A 86 -20.11 8.48 -3.82
CA PHE A 86 -18.72 8.84 -4.05
C PHE A 86 -18.11 7.95 -5.14
N VAL A 87 -18.25 6.63 -5.00
CA VAL A 87 -17.75 5.67 -6.00
C VAL A 87 -18.38 5.90 -7.38
N ALA A 88 -19.69 6.13 -7.43
CA ALA A 88 -20.38 6.42 -8.69
C ALA A 88 -19.84 7.69 -9.39
N ALA A 89 -19.41 8.69 -8.61
CA ALA A 89 -18.83 9.91 -9.15
C ALA A 89 -17.36 9.74 -9.57
N THR A 90 -16.54 9.05 -8.77
CA THR A 90 -15.06 9.08 -8.91
C THR A 90 -14.45 7.86 -9.60
N SER A 91 -15.19 6.76 -9.75
CA SER A 91 -14.68 5.46 -10.23
C SER A 91 -13.94 5.51 -11.57
N ASN A 92 -14.35 6.36 -12.52
CA ASN A 92 -13.63 6.49 -13.80
C ASN A 92 -12.20 7.04 -13.64
N VAL A 93 -11.90 7.70 -12.53
CA VAL A 93 -10.58 8.26 -12.21
C VAL A 93 -9.84 7.33 -11.25
N ILE A 94 -10.39 7.12 -10.05
CA ILE A 94 -9.67 6.39 -8.99
C ILE A 94 -9.69 4.88 -9.20
N GLY A 95 -10.70 4.34 -9.89
CA GLY A 95 -10.87 2.89 -10.06
C GLY A 95 -9.72 2.25 -10.83
N GLY A 96 -9.18 2.95 -11.83
CA GLY A 96 -8.00 2.49 -12.57
C GLY A 96 -6.77 2.36 -11.67
N PHE A 97 -6.53 3.34 -10.79
CA PHE A 97 -5.37 3.32 -9.88
C PHE A 97 -5.49 2.22 -8.81
N MET A 98 -6.68 2.02 -8.25
CA MET A 98 -6.95 0.90 -7.33
C MET A 98 -6.73 -0.46 -8.02
N ALA A 99 -7.05 -0.58 -9.32
CA ALA A 99 -6.76 -1.79 -10.08
C ALA A 99 -5.25 -1.98 -10.31
N TYR A 100 -4.52 -0.91 -10.61
CA TYR A 100 -3.06 -0.96 -10.77
C TYR A 100 -2.33 -1.34 -9.48
N GLU A 101 -2.81 -0.87 -8.32
CA GLU A 101 -2.29 -1.29 -7.01
C GLU A 101 -2.30 -2.82 -6.89
N VAL A 102 -3.44 -3.45 -7.17
CA VAL A 102 -3.56 -4.91 -7.11
C VAL A 102 -2.63 -5.56 -8.12
N LEU A 103 -2.69 -5.16 -9.39
CA LEU A 103 -1.97 -5.80 -10.49
C LEU A 103 -0.44 -5.67 -10.37
N THR A 104 0.06 -4.54 -9.88
CA THR A 104 1.50 -4.23 -9.89
C THR A 104 2.17 -4.41 -8.54
N ALA A 105 1.48 -4.08 -7.43
CA ALA A 105 2.06 -4.16 -6.10
C ALA A 105 1.69 -5.49 -5.42
N PHE A 106 0.39 -5.79 -5.24
CA PHE A 106 -0.02 -6.96 -4.45
C PHE A 106 0.41 -8.28 -5.10
N PHE A 107 0.31 -8.39 -6.43
CA PHE A 107 0.82 -9.58 -7.14
C PHE A 107 2.35 -9.73 -6.99
N LEU A 108 3.10 -8.62 -7.05
CA LEU A 108 4.55 -8.65 -6.87
C LEU A 108 4.92 -9.07 -5.44
N GLU A 109 4.29 -8.46 -4.44
CA GLU A 109 4.50 -8.80 -3.03
C GLU A 109 4.16 -10.26 -2.77
N SER A 110 2.96 -10.71 -3.12
CA SER A 110 2.51 -12.08 -2.84
C SER A 110 3.36 -13.14 -3.53
N ALA A 111 3.82 -12.90 -4.77
CA ALA A 111 4.69 -13.80 -5.50
C ALA A 111 6.06 -13.98 -4.82
N PHE A 112 6.71 -12.88 -4.41
CA PHE A 112 8.05 -12.93 -3.84
C PHE A 112 8.07 -13.14 -2.33
N LEU A 113 6.98 -12.84 -1.62
CA LEU A 113 6.87 -13.07 -0.18
C LEU A 113 6.99 -14.55 0.16
N GLY A 114 6.40 -15.45 -0.64
CA GLY A 114 6.56 -16.90 -0.44
C GLY A 114 8.03 -17.33 -0.52
N VAL A 115 8.80 -16.76 -1.45
CA VAL A 115 10.25 -17.00 -1.58
C VAL A 115 10.99 -16.41 -0.39
N LEU A 116 10.63 -15.21 0.07
CA LEU A 116 11.27 -14.57 1.21
C LEU A 116 11.06 -15.35 2.52
N LEU A 117 9.85 -15.87 2.75
CA LEU A 117 9.50 -16.62 3.95
C LEU A 117 10.07 -18.04 3.98
N PHE A 118 10.05 -18.74 2.84
CA PHE A 118 10.30 -20.18 2.81
C PHE A 118 11.48 -20.58 1.91
N GLY A 119 12.05 -19.65 1.16
CA GLY A 119 13.05 -19.89 0.13
C GLY A 119 14.50 -19.89 0.63
N ARG A 120 14.79 -19.50 1.88
CA ARG A 120 16.17 -19.32 2.36
C ARG A 120 17.11 -20.53 2.19
N ARG A 121 16.56 -21.75 2.25
CA ARG A 121 17.31 -23.01 2.00
C ARG A 121 16.99 -23.67 0.64
N ARG A 122 16.17 -23.02 -0.20
CA ARG A 122 15.68 -23.56 -1.47
C ARG A 122 16.13 -22.76 -2.69
N VAL A 123 16.49 -21.49 -2.52
CA VAL A 123 17.00 -20.63 -3.59
C VAL A 123 18.41 -20.15 -3.25
N PRO A 124 19.25 -19.81 -4.25
CA PRO A 124 20.56 -19.22 -3.98
C PRO A 124 20.42 -17.87 -3.27
N GLN A 125 21.46 -17.47 -2.53
CA GLN A 125 21.42 -16.28 -1.68
C GLN A 125 21.08 -14.99 -2.46
N TRP A 126 21.59 -14.83 -3.68
CA TRP A 126 21.28 -13.68 -4.52
C TRP A 126 19.78 -13.60 -4.88
N ALA A 127 19.14 -14.76 -5.12
CA ALA A 127 17.72 -14.82 -5.45
C ALA A 127 16.86 -14.53 -4.22
N HIS A 128 17.31 -14.95 -3.03
CA HIS A 128 16.66 -14.59 -1.78
C HIS A 128 16.74 -13.08 -1.51
N ALA A 129 17.91 -12.46 -1.72
CA ALA A 129 18.07 -11.01 -1.61
C ALA A 129 17.24 -10.25 -2.65
N LEU A 130 17.16 -10.75 -3.88
CA LEU A 130 16.29 -10.19 -4.91
C LEU A 130 14.81 -10.28 -4.51
N ALA A 131 14.37 -11.41 -3.95
CA ALA A 131 13.00 -11.54 -3.44
C ALA A 131 12.70 -10.51 -2.35
N ALA A 132 13.63 -10.28 -1.42
CA ALA A 132 13.47 -9.24 -0.40
C ALA A 132 13.35 -7.83 -1.00
N ALA A 133 14.18 -7.51 -2.00
CA ALA A 133 14.13 -6.24 -2.70
C ALA A 133 12.81 -6.05 -3.48
N LEU A 134 12.30 -7.10 -4.13
CA LEU A 134 11.04 -7.05 -4.87
C LEU A 134 9.83 -6.95 -3.95
N VAL A 135 9.86 -7.58 -2.76
CA VAL A 135 8.84 -7.35 -1.73
C VAL A 135 8.87 -5.90 -1.26
N ALA A 136 10.04 -5.34 -0.96
CA ALA A 136 10.17 -3.92 -0.57
C ALA A 136 9.67 -2.98 -1.68
N LEU A 137 10.06 -3.23 -2.93
CA LEU A 137 9.57 -2.46 -4.08
C LEU A 137 8.04 -2.56 -4.21
N GLY A 138 7.47 -3.76 -4.02
CA GLY A 138 6.03 -3.96 -3.98
C GLY A 138 5.34 -3.06 -2.95
N THR A 139 5.86 -3.03 -1.71
CA THR A 139 5.28 -2.19 -0.64
C THR A 139 5.37 -0.69 -0.94
N LEU A 140 6.43 -0.26 -1.62
CA LEU A 140 6.57 1.13 -2.08
C LEU A 140 5.64 1.45 -3.26
N LEU A 141 5.44 0.52 -4.19
CA LEU A 141 4.47 0.66 -5.29
C LEU A 141 3.03 0.69 -4.77
N SER A 142 2.72 -0.12 -3.75
CA SER A 142 1.43 -0.09 -3.05
C SER A 142 1.19 1.31 -2.46
N SER A 143 2.18 1.82 -1.71
CA SER A 143 2.15 3.18 -1.15
C SER A 143 1.97 4.25 -2.23
N PHE A 144 2.64 4.10 -3.38
CA PHE A 144 2.51 5.01 -4.52
C PHE A 144 1.08 5.08 -5.05
N TRP A 145 0.43 3.94 -5.34
CA TRP A 145 -0.91 3.92 -5.93
C TRP A 145 -1.98 4.41 -4.96
N ILE A 146 -1.95 3.96 -3.72
CA ILE A 146 -2.96 4.38 -2.73
C ILE A 146 -2.82 5.86 -2.38
N LEU A 147 -1.59 6.39 -2.30
CA LEU A 147 -1.37 7.81 -2.08
C LEU A 147 -1.68 8.64 -3.32
N ALA A 148 -1.57 8.11 -4.53
CA ALA A 148 -2.04 8.81 -5.73
C ALA A 148 -3.55 9.02 -5.67
N VAL A 149 -4.31 7.98 -5.32
CA VAL A 149 -5.76 8.07 -5.11
C VAL A 149 -6.08 9.08 -4.00
N ASN A 150 -5.43 8.95 -2.84
CA ASN A 150 -5.70 9.82 -1.70
C ASN A 150 -5.27 11.27 -1.92
N SER A 151 -4.23 11.52 -2.72
CA SER A 151 -3.77 12.86 -3.09
C SER A 151 -4.68 13.51 -4.11
N TRP A 152 -5.16 12.74 -5.08
CA TRP A 152 -6.16 13.23 -6.02
C TRP A 152 -7.45 13.61 -5.29
N MET A 153 -7.86 12.87 -4.25
CA MET A 153 -9.02 13.24 -3.42
C MET A 153 -8.86 14.58 -2.68
N GLN A 154 -7.63 15.00 -2.37
CA GLN A 154 -7.36 16.28 -1.68
C GLN A 154 -7.17 17.43 -2.67
N THR A 155 -6.46 17.19 -3.78
CA THR A 155 -6.18 18.19 -4.82
C THR A 155 -6.57 17.64 -6.19
N PRO A 156 -7.88 17.51 -6.50
CA PRO A 156 -8.31 16.93 -7.78
C PRO A 156 -7.84 17.77 -8.95
N SER A 157 -7.23 17.12 -9.95
CA SER A 157 -6.75 17.77 -11.18
C SER A 157 -6.78 16.78 -12.35
N GLY A 158 -6.62 17.29 -13.58
CA GLY A 158 -6.56 16.45 -14.79
C GLY A 158 -7.87 15.76 -15.16
N TYR A 159 -9.02 16.30 -14.75
CA TYR A 159 -10.33 15.68 -14.96
C TYR A 159 -11.34 16.66 -15.58
N ARG A 160 -12.35 16.11 -16.24
CA ARG A 160 -13.59 16.78 -16.65
C ARG A 160 -14.75 16.29 -15.79
N PHE A 161 -15.61 17.20 -15.38
CA PHE A 161 -16.84 16.85 -14.65
C PHE A 161 -18.04 16.86 -15.59
N VAL A 162 -18.71 15.73 -15.72
CA VAL A 162 -19.87 15.54 -16.62
C VAL A 162 -20.92 14.71 -15.90
N ASP A 163 -22.15 15.22 -15.83
CA ASP A 163 -23.32 14.52 -15.28
C ASP A 163 -23.07 13.90 -13.89
N GLY A 164 -22.43 14.66 -12.99
CA GLY A 164 -22.14 14.20 -11.63
C GLY A 164 -20.97 13.23 -11.51
N ARG A 165 -20.20 13.00 -12.60
CA ARG A 165 -19.07 12.07 -12.64
C ARG A 165 -17.79 12.75 -13.11
N PHE A 166 -16.68 12.31 -12.54
CA PHE A 166 -15.34 12.70 -12.93
C PHE A 166 -14.88 11.80 -14.08
N TYR A 167 -14.24 12.36 -15.10
CA TYR A 167 -13.60 11.63 -16.18
C TYR A 167 -12.16 12.13 -16.34
N PRO A 168 -11.15 11.24 -16.46
CA PRO A 168 -9.77 11.67 -16.62
C PRO A 168 -9.57 12.32 -18.00
N GLU A 169 -9.09 13.56 -18.03
CA GLU A 169 -8.60 14.22 -19.26
C GLU A 169 -7.10 13.95 -19.47
N SER A 170 -6.33 13.90 -18.38
CA SER A 170 -4.92 13.57 -18.39
C SER A 170 -4.57 12.68 -17.21
N ILE A 171 -4.26 11.42 -17.51
CA ILE A 171 -3.87 10.42 -16.49
C ILE A 171 -2.64 10.91 -15.71
N VAL A 172 -1.69 11.56 -16.39
CA VAL A 172 -0.48 12.09 -15.74
C VAL A 172 -0.84 13.20 -14.75
N ALA A 173 -1.74 14.11 -15.11
CA ALA A 173 -2.17 15.19 -14.22
C ALA A 173 -3.00 14.66 -13.04
N VAL A 174 -3.81 13.62 -13.26
CA VAL A 174 -4.54 12.93 -12.18
C VAL A 174 -3.55 12.25 -11.22
N LEU A 175 -2.59 11.50 -11.76
CA LEU A 175 -1.60 10.73 -11.01
C LEU A 175 -0.67 11.64 -10.20
N LEU A 176 -0.10 12.65 -10.86
CA LEU A 176 0.78 13.63 -10.26
C LEU A 176 0.00 14.87 -9.80
N SER A 177 -1.08 14.64 -9.07
CA SER A 177 -1.86 15.73 -8.49
C SER A 177 -0.98 16.63 -7.60
N PRO A 178 -1.28 17.92 -7.42
CA PRO A 178 -0.37 18.87 -6.78
C PRO A 178 0.17 18.44 -5.40
N SER A 179 -0.65 17.77 -4.60
CA SER A 179 -0.23 17.29 -3.28
C SER A 179 0.53 15.96 -3.31
N PHE A 180 0.48 15.19 -4.40
CA PHE A 180 0.99 13.82 -4.47
C PHE A 180 2.48 13.67 -4.12
N PRO A 181 3.43 14.42 -4.73
CA PRO A 181 4.84 14.21 -4.47
C PRO A 181 5.23 14.41 -3.00
N TYR A 182 4.66 15.45 -2.36
CA TYR A 182 4.93 15.77 -0.96
C TYR A 182 4.37 14.71 -0.02
N ARG A 183 3.16 14.22 -0.30
CA ARG A 183 2.48 13.22 0.52
C ARG A 183 3.14 11.86 0.39
N LEU A 184 3.54 11.47 -0.82
CA LEU A 184 4.33 10.26 -1.06
C LEU A 184 5.64 10.31 -0.30
N ALA A 185 6.42 11.39 -0.46
CA ALA A 185 7.70 11.54 0.23
C ALA A 185 7.53 11.51 1.76
N HIS A 186 6.55 12.25 2.29
CA HIS A 186 6.30 12.30 3.72
C HIS A 186 5.89 10.94 4.28
N THR A 187 4.90 10.28 3.68
CA THR A 187 4.39 8.99 4.18
C THR A 187 5.45 7.91 4.09
N VAL A 188 6.16 7.77 2.96
CA VAL A 188 7.18 6.73 2.80
C VAL A 188 8.36 6.92 3.75
N VAL A 189 8.81 8.16 3.99
CA VAL A 189 9.93 8.43 4.91
C VAL A 189 9.52 8.27 6.39
N ALA A 190 8.24 8.45 6.70
CA ALA A 190 7.72 8.25 8.05
C ALA A 190 7.47 6.77 8.42
N CYS A 191 7.43 5.88 7.42
CA CYS A 191 7.26 4.43 7.58
C CYS A 191 8.61 3.75 7.88
#